data_AF-X1UJU0-F1
#
_entry.id   AF-X1UJU0-F1
#
_cell.length_a   1.000
_cell.length_b   1.000
_cell.length_c   1.000
_cell.angle_alpha   90.00
_cell.angle_beta   90.00
_cell.angle_gamma   90.00
#
_symmetry.space_group_name_H-M   'P 1'
#
loop_
_entity.id
_entity.type
_entity.pdbx_description
1 polymer ?
#
loop_
_entity_poly.entity_id
_entity_poly.type
_entity_poly.pdbx_seq_one_letter_code
_entity_poly.pdbx_strand_id
1 'polypeptide(L)'
;MKRKVLTLRGTEKVILDELGPTPIQIFSYEDNDLTKGWQIKEAYVWLSSMRLDFGSGTGQFLMQSALHTDTGLNYGAWGEWGAFDNRIIGWNNQSANERAGNFASNTGSSFITQTKMLVDPDHVICRDLFLSSQINRLLG
;
A
#
# COMPACT_ATOMS: atom_id res chain seq x y z
N MET A 1 -14.82 -21.80 -20.00
CA MET A 1 -14.77 -20.32 -19.95
C MET A 1 -13.40 -19.90 -19.42
N LYS A 2 -12.65 -19.02 -20.11
CA LYS A 2 -11.32 -18.58 -19.66
C LYS A 2 -11.49 -17.43 -18.66
N ARG A 3 -10.92 -17.53 -17.45
CA ARG A 3 -10.93 -16.42 -16.49
C ARG A 3 -10.16 -15.23 -17.09
N LYS A 4 -10.78 -14.05 -17.07
CA LYS A 4 -10.10 -12.80 -17.48
C LYS A 4 -9.14 -12.38 -16.37
N VAL A 5 -7.98 -11.87 -16.75
CA VAL A 5 -6.97 -11.32 -15.82
C VAL A 5 -6.82 -9.85 -16.16
N LEU A 6 -6.95 -9.00 -15.14
CA LEU A 6 -6.73 -7.56 -15.21
C LEU A 6 -5.42 -7.22 -14.49
N THR A 7 -4.73 -6.17 -14.93
CA THR A 7 -3.56 -5.63 -14.25
C THR A 7 -3.73 -4.13 -14.13
N LEU A 8 -3.74 -3.63 -12.90
CA LEU A 8 -3.85 -2.22 -12.58
C LEU A 8 -2.53 -1.73 -11.97
N ARG A 9 -2.18 -0.47 -12.24
CA ARG A 9 -0.94 0.17 -11.76
C ARG A 9 -1.23 1.63 -11.46
N GLY A 10 -0.57 2.17 -10.44
CA GLY A 10 -0.70 3.56 -10.06
C GLY A 10 0.48 4.00 -9.21
N THR A 11 0.56 5.29 -8.97
CA THR A 11 1.55 5.92 -8.09
C THR A 11 0.84 7.02 -7.31
N GLU A 12 1.02 7.04 -5.99
CA GLU A 12 0.60 8.17 -5.15
C GLU A 12 1.82 8.90 -4.57
N LYS A 13 1.62 10.17 -4.24
CA LYS A 13 2.54 10.92 -3.41
C LYS A 13 2.11 10.74 -1.97
N VAL A 14 3.02 10.27 -1.12
CA VAL A 14 2.83 10.16 0.32
C VAL A 14 3.73 11.18 1.02
N ILE A 15 3.24 11.76 2.12
CA ILE A 15 4.02 12.66 2.97
C ILE A 15 4.50 11.86 4.19
N LEU A 16 5.78 12.00 4.53
CA LEU A 16 6.35 11.34 5.70
C LEU A 16 5.70 11.88 6.98
N ASP A 17 5.41 10.99 7.92
CA ASP A 17 4.80 11.26 9.22
C ASP A 17 3.35 11.79 9.15
N GLU A 18 2.74 11.81 7.96
CA GLU A 18 1.32 12.12 7.78
C GLU A 18 0.45 10.91 8.13
N LEU A 19 -0.51 11.13 9.03
CA LEU A 19 -1.57 10.16 9.33
C LEU A 19 -2.77 10.41 8.41
N GLY A 20 -3.28 9.35 7.80
CA GLY A 20 -4.53 9.40 7.04
C GLY A 20 -4.47 10.05 5.67
N PRO A 21 -3.50 9.70 4.78
CA PRO A 21 -3.58 10.15 3.40
C PRO A 21 -4.86 9.63 2.73
N THR A 22 -5.42 10.43 1.82
CA THR A 22 -6.62 10.07 1.05
C THR A 22 -6.39 8.74 0.34
N PRO A 23 -7.22 7.70 0.57
CA PRO A 23 -7.05 6.41 -0.07
C PRO A 23 -7.13 6.53 -1.59
N ILE A 24 -6.27 5.80 -2.31
CA ILE A 24 -6.40 5.67 -3.75
C ILE A 24 -7.53 4.70 -4.05
N GLN A 25 -8.59 5.16 -4.72
CA GLN A 25 -9.60 4.26 -5.27
C GLN A 25 -9.08 3.59 -6.55
N ILE A 26 -8.81 2.28 -6.49
CA ILE A 26 -8.18 1.53 -7.58
C ILE A 26 -9.12 1.36 -8.78
N PHE A 27 -10.41 1.12 -8.54
CA PHE A 27 -11.40 0.97 -9.62
C PHE A 27 -11.91 2.29 -10.19
N SER A 28 -11.37 3.45 -9.78
CA SER A 28 -11.73 4.74 -10.39
C SER A 28 -11.17 4.91 -11.81
N TYR A 29 -10.18 4.11 -12.20
CA TYR A 29 -9.40 4.29 -13.43
C TYR A 29 -9.89 3.52 -14.66
N GLU A 30 -10.81 2.57 -14.50
CA GLU A 30 -11.47 1.93 -15.63
C GLU A 30 -12.95 1.73 -15.33
N ASP A 31 -13.78 1.91 -16.35
CA ASP A 31 -15.19 1.53 -16.44
C ASP A 31 -15.29 -0.01 -16.40
N ASN A 32 -14.77 -0.60 -15.32
CA ASN A 32 -14.75 -2.01 -15.08
C ASN A 32 -16.20 -2.45 -14.99
N ASP A 33 -16.54 -3.55 -15.64
CA ASP A 33 -17.86 -4.16 -15.54
C ASP A 33 -18.10 -4.61 -14.10
N LEU A 34 -18.62 -3.71 -13.26
CA LEU A 34 -18.92 -3.87 -11.83
C LEU A 34 -20.05 -4.88 -11.58
N THR A 35 -20.55 -5.54 -12.63
CA THR A 35 -21.51 -6.65 -12.52
C THR A 35 -20.84 -7.98 -12.20
N LYS A 36 -19.50 -8.02 -12.10
CA LYS A 36 -18.70 -9.23 -11.85
C LYS A 36 -17.78 -9.07 -10.64
N GLY A 37 -17.65 -10.15 -9.87
CA GLY A 37 -16.70 -10.25 -8.77
C GLY A 37 -15.28 -10.57 -9.26
N TRP A 38 -14.30 -9.92 -8.64
CA TRP A 38 -12.87 -10.10 -8.90
C TRP A 38 -12.17 -10.64 -7.66
N GLN A 39 -11.23 -11.56 -7.87
CA GLN A 39 -10.31 -12.03 -6.84
C GLN A 39 -8.92 -11.47 -7.13
N ILE A 40 -8.24 -10.99 -6.09
CA ILE A 40 -6.87 -10.50 -6.23
C ILE A 40 -5.95 -11.71 -6.32
N LYS A 41 -5.24 -11.83 -7.45
CA LYS A 41 -4.22 -12.86 -7.62
C LYS A 41 -2.92 -12.47 -6.92
N GLU A 42 -2.47 -11.24 -7.16
CA GLU A 42 -1.24 -10.68 -6.60
C GLU A 42 -1.39 -9.16 -6.46
N ALA A 43 -0.78 -8.60 -5.41
CA ALA A 43 -0.67 -7.17 -5.20
C ALA A 43 0.74 -6.82 -4.73
N TYR A 44 1.27 -5.71 -5.24
CA TYR A 44 2.62 -5.24 -4.96
C TYR A 44 2.59 -3.73 -4.72
N VAL A 45 3.31 -3.28 -3.70
CA VAL A 45 3.50 -1.87 -3.38
C VAL A 45 4.99 -1.63 -3.14
N TRP A 46 5.54 -0.55 -3.69
CA TRP A 46 6.95 -0.22 -3.54
C TRP A 46 7.16 1.28 -3.64
N LEU A 47 8.27 1.75 -3.07
CA LEU A 47 8.68 3.14 -3.17
C LEU A 47 9.29 3.37 -4.56
N SER A 48 8.69 4.26 -5.36
CA SER A 48 9.15 4.55 -6.72
C SER A 48 10.15 5.72 -6.78
N SER A 49 9.95 6.76 -5.97
CA SER A 49 10.88 7.88 -5.74
C SER A 49 10.44 8.67 -4.53
N MET A 50 11.38 9.21 -3.73
CA MET A 50 11.03 10.15 -2.66
C MET A 50 11.64 11.51 -3.02
N ARG A 51 10.78 12.43 -3.45
CA ARG A 51 11.16 13.77 -3.90
C ARG A 51 10.64 14.81 -2.92
N LEU A 52 11.43 15.08 -1.88
CA LEU A 52 11.55 16.36 -1.17
C LEU A 52 12.55 16.16 -0.04
N ASP A 53 13.62 16.97 -0.07
CA ASP A 53 14.72 17.09 0.90
C ASP A 53 14.51 16.34 2.20
N PHE A 54 14.98 15.10 2.21
CA PHE A 54 15.56 14.55 3.41
C PHE A 54 16.75 15.44 3.73
N GLY A 55 16.75 16.08 4.90
CA GLY A 55 17.92 16.82 5.37
C GLY A 55 19.18 15.96 5.29
N SER A 56 20.34 16.51 5.64
CA SER A 56 21.63 15.79 5.57
C SER A 56 21.76 14.53 6.46
N GLY A 57 20.67 14.00 7.01
CA GLY A 57 20.61 12.82 7.84
C GLY A 57 20.52 11.51 7.04
N THR A 58 20.93 10.43 7.69
CA THR A 58 20.58 9.05 7.34
C THR A 58 19.49 8.62 8.31
N GLY A 59 18.45 7.97 7.82
CA GLY A 59 17.28 7.60 8.62
C GLY A 59 16.73 6.24 8.24
N GLN A 60 15.78 5.75 9.05
CA GLN A 60 14.97 4.59 8.72
C GLN A 60 13.51 4.98 8.82
N PHE A 61 12.69 4.38 7.96
CA PHE A 61 11.26 4.57 8.01
C PHE A 61 10.54 3.26 7.75
N LEU A 62 9.31 3.21 8.27
CA LEU A 62 8.39 2.12 8.14
C LEU A 62 7.22 2.58 7.28
N MET A 63 6.91 1.83 6.24
CA MET A 63 5.71 2.02 5.45
C MET A 63 4.78 0.84 5.66
N GLN A 64 3.55 1.16 6.05
CA GLN A 64 2.45 0.24 6.17
C GLN A 64 1.51 0.49 4.99
N SER A 65 0.97 -0.57 4.40
CA SER A 65 0.00 -0.46 3.31
C SER A 65 -1.10 -1.48 3.46
N ALA A 66 -2.33 -1.06 3.19
CA ALA A 66 -3.51 -1.89 3.29
C ALA A 66 -4.36 -1.77 2.01
N LEU A 67 -4.83 -2.93 1.54
CA LEU A 67 -5.93 -3.01 0.59
C LEU A 67 -7.22 -3.22 1.36
N HIS A 68 -8.24 -2.44 1.01
CA HIS A 68 -9.52 -2.48 1.70
C HIS A 68 -10.67 -2.12 0.78
N THR A 69 -11.88 -2.47 1.20
CA THR A 69 -13.10 -2.34 0.37
C THR A 69 -14.03 -1.22 0.85
N ASP A 70 -13.59 -0.34 1.75
CA ASP A 70 -14.46 0.66 2.37
C ASP A 70 -13.72 1.90 2.90
N THR A 71 -14.32 3.07 2.76
CA THR A 71 -13.78 4.35 3.23
C THR A 71 -14.14 4.58 4.70
N GLY A 72 -13.40 3.96 5.61
CA GLY A 72 -13.64 4.12 7.05
C GLY A 72 -12.62 3.42 7.93
N LEU A 73 -11.43 3.15 7.41
CA LEU A 73 -10.35 2.60 8.22
C LEU A 73 -9.96 3.59 9.31
N ASN A 74 -9.50 3.08 10.44
CA ASN A 74 -8.95 3.94 11.48
C ASN A 74 -7.55 4.39 11.06
N TYR A 75 -7.37 5.70 10.88
CA TYR A 75 -6.08 6.32 10.56
C TYR A 75 -5.48 7.03 11.78
N GLY A 76 -6.10 6.89 12.96
CA GLY A 76 -5.77 7.62 14.17
C GLY A 76 -4.45 7.19 14.82
N ALA A 77 -4.06 5.92 14.66
CA ALA A 77 -2.75 5.45 15.09
C ALA A 77 -2.16 4.35 14.20
N TRP A 78 -0.82 4.28 14.26
CA TRP A 78 -0.02 3.24 13.63
C TRP A 78 -0.34 1.86 14.21
N GLY A 79 -0.49 0.86 13.34
CA GLY A 79 -0.78 -0.51 13.76
C GLY A 79 -2.25 -0.79 14.12
N GLU A 80 -3.15 0.16 13.93
CA GLU A 80 -4.60 -0.05 14.07
C GLU A 80 -5.26 -0.64 12.83
N TRP A 81 -4.48 -0.86 11.78
CA TRP A 81 -4.89 -1.77 10.73
C TRP A 81 -4.59 -3.19 11.24
N GLY A 82 -5.44 -4.17 11.00
CA GLY A 82 -5.14 -5.54 11.42
C GLY A 82 -6.20 -6.54 11.06
N ALA A 83 -5.95 -7.80 11.39
CA ALA A 83 -6.86 -8.91 11.11
C ALA A 83 -8.22 -8.82 11.81
N PHE A 84 -8.38 -7.88 12.75
CA PHE A 84 -9.65 -7.61 13.41
C PHE A 84 -10.60 -6.77 12.54
N ASP A 85 -10.10 -6.09 11.50
CA ASP A 85 -10.90 -5.31 10.58
C ASP A 85 -11.15 -6.11 9.29
N ASN A 86 -12.35 -6.70 9.18
CA ASN A 86 -12.75 -7.52 8.04
C ASN A 86 -12.83 -6.76 6.71
N ARG A 87 -12.69 -5.42 6.72
CA ARG A 87 -12.63 -4.60 5.52
C ARG A 87 -11.24 -4.63 4.88
N ILE A 88 -10.22 -5.01 5.65
CA ILE A 88 -8.84 -5.11 5.20
C ILE A 88 -8.61 -6.50 4.61
N ILE A 89 -8.29 -6.53 3.33
CA ILE A 89 -8.16 -7.75 2.53
C ILE A 89 -6.76 -7.96 2.01
N GLY A 90 -5.87 -6.98 2.22
CA GLY A 90 -4.47 -7.10 1.88
C GLY A 90 -3.61 -6.22 2.76
N TRP A 91 -2.39 -6.68 3.01
CA TRP A 91 -1.46 -6.06 3.94
C TRP A 91 -0.02 -6.13 3.47
N ASN A 92 0.71 -5.04 3.64
CA ASN A 92 2.16 -5.04 3.56
C ASN A 92 2.76 -4.13 4.64
N ASN A 93 3.90 -4.54 5.18
CA ASN A 93 4.71 -3.68 6.02
C ASN A 93 6.16 -3.79 5.54
N GLN A 94 6.79 -2.66 5.29
CA GLN A 94 8.12 -2.59 4.72
C GLN A 94 8.96 -1.53 5.40
N SER A 95 10.22 -1.85 5.65
CA SER A 95 11.21 -0.91 6.18
C SER A 95 12.17 -0.47 5.08
N ALA A 96 12.47 0.82 5.04
CA ALA A 96 13.43 1.37 4.10
C ALA A 96 14.39 2.32 4.82
N ASN A 97 15.63 2.31 4.32
CA ASN A 97 16.65 3.26 4.72
C ASN A 97 16.55 4.49 3.83
N GLU A 98 16.60 5.64 4.47
CA GLU A 98 16.83 6.95 3.88
C GLU A 98 18.34 7.12 3.73
N ARG A 99 18.82 7.36 2.50
CA ARG A 99 20.23 7.69 2.24
C ARG A 99 20.33 9.10 1.66
N ALA A 100 21.45 9.76 1.97
CA ALA A 100 21.81 11.05 1.38
C ALA A 100 21.71 10.98 -0.16
N GLY A 101 21.02 11.95 -0.77
CA GLY A 101 20.81 11.99 -2.22
C GLY A 101 19.42 11.55 -2.72
N ASN A 102 18.39 11.63 -1.89
CA ASN A 102 16.97 11.39 -2.25
C ASN A 102 16.66 9.98 -2.75
N PHE A 103 17.30 8.96 -2.15
CA PHE A 103 17.03 7.57 -2.46
C PHE A 103 16.60 6.78 -1.22
N ALA A 104 15.46 6.10 -1.36
CA ALA A 104 15.01 5.10 -0.40
C ALA A 104 15.44 3.72 -0.87
N SER A 105 16.11 2.98 0.02
CA SER A 105 16.50 1.60 -0.25
C SER A 105 15.87 0.66 0.76
N ASN A 106 15.24 -0.39 0.26
CA ASN A 106 14.73 -1.52 1.03
C ASN A 106 15.79 -2.09 2.00
N THR A 107 15.40 -2.39 3.24
CA THR A 107 16.33 -2.92 4.25
C THR A 107 16.41 -4.46 4.16
N GLY A 108 17.37 -4.98 3.40
CA GLY A 108 17.85 -6.37 3.54
C GLY A 108 17.00 -7.50 2.95
N SER A 109 15.75 -7.28 2.56
CA SER A 109 14.93 -8.27 1.83
C SER A 109 15.03 -8.14 0.31
N SER A 110 14.79 -9.24 -0.41
CA SER A 110 14.64 -9.18 -1.87
C SER A 110 13.49 -8.22 -2.24
N PHE A 111 13.60 -7.52 -3.37
CA PHE A 111 12.59 -6.55 -3.79
C PHE A 111 11.19 -7.19 -3.84
N ILE A 112 11.07 -8.42 -4.33
CA ILE A 112 9.78 -9.13 -4.42
C ILE A 112 9.21 -9.41 -3.02
N THR A 113 10.02 -9.94 -2.11
CA THR A 113 9.54 -10.30 -0.75
C THR A 113 9.09 -9.10 0.06
N GLN A 114 9.69 -7.93 -0.17
CA GLN A 114 9.35 -6.72 0.55
C GLN A 114 8.10 -6.03 -0.02
N THR A 115 7.91 -6.12 -1.34
CA THR A 115 6.87 -5.34 -2.04
C THR A 115 5.55 -6.09 -2.16
N LYS A 116 5.58 -7.43 -2.09
CA LYS A 116 4.37 -8.25 -2.17
C LYS A 116 3.49 -8.05 -0.94
N MET A 117 2.20 -7.86 -1.16
CA MET A 117 1.20 -7.84 -0.09
C MET A 117 0.75 -9.27 0.24
N LEU A 118 0.48 -9.52 1.52
CA LEU A 118 -0.31 -10.65 1.97
C LEU A 118 -1.78 -10.33 1.68
N VAL A 119 -2.45 -11.13 0.88
CA VAL A 119 -3.82 -10.87 0.42
C VAL A 119 -4.71 -12.05 0.79
N ASP A 120 -5.93 -11.76 1.23
CA ASP A 120 -6.98 -12.76 1.42
C ASP A 120 -7.33 -13.39 0.06
N PRO A 121 -7.02 -14.69 -0.15
CA PRO A 121 -7.19 -15.34 -1.44
C PRO A 121 -8.67 -15.57 -1.82
N ASP A 122 -9.57 -15.57 -0.82
CA ASP A 122 -10.97 -15.93 -1.00
C ASP A 122 -11.88 -14.72 -1.07
N HIS A 123 -11.35 -13.51 -0.79
CA HIS A 123 -12.13 -12.29 -0.85
C HIS A 123 -12.54 -11.94 -2.30
N VAL A 124 -13.84 -11.68 -2.49
CA VAL A 124 -14.42 -11.30 -3.78
C VAL A 124 -14.80 -9.83 -3.74
N ILE A 125 -14.21 -9.05 -4.66
CA ILE A 125 -14.41 -7.61 -4.76
C ILE A 125 -15.32 -7.31 -5.94
N CYS A 126 -16.38 -6.55 -5.70
CA CYS A 126 -17.36 -6.23 -6.74
C CYS A 126 -17.34 -4.76 -7.18
N ARG A 127 -16.98 -3.83 -6.28
CA ARG A 127 -17.14 -2.40 -6.54
C ARG A 127 -15.99 -1.56 -6.04
N ASP A 128 -15.71 -1.67 -4.75
CA ASP A 128 -14.82 -0.75 -4.06
C ASP A 128 -13.54 -1.47 -3.67
N LEU A 129 -12.42 -0.92 -4.14
CA LEU A 129 -11.08 -1.34 -3.76
C LEU A 129 -10.23 -0.09 -3.61
N PHE A 130 -9.62 0.03 -2.44
CA PHE A 130 -8.79 1.15 -2.07
C PHE A 130 -7.42 0.67 -1.65
N LEU A 131 -6.41 1.48 -1.96
CA LEU A 131 -5.08 1.39 -1.39
C LEU A 131 -4.90 2.53 -0.40
N SER A 132 -4.51 2.19 0.82
CA SER A 132 -4.04 3.17 1.80
C SER A 132 -2.62 2.85 2.20
N SER A 133 -1.83 3.90 2.42
CA SER A 133 -0.49 3.79 2.95
C SER A 133 -0.32 4.73 4.15
N GLN A 134 0.58 4.38 5.05
CA GLN A 134 1.08 5.26 6.11
C GLN A 134 2.60 5.13 6.08
N ILE A 135 3.36 6.24 6.21
CA ILE A 135 4.84 6.21 6.32
C ILE A 135 5.31 6.95 7.59
N ASN A 136 6.08 6.27 8.46
CA ASN A 136 6.61 6.82 9.71
C ASN A 136 8.13 6.77 9.72
N ARG A 137 8.79 7.81 10.22
CA ARG A 137 10.20 7.73 10.59
C ARG A 137 10.38 6.89 11.85
N LEU A 138 11.30 5.93 11.80
CA LEU A 138 11.78 5.25 12.99
C LEU A 138 12.73 6.21 13.71
N LEU A 139 12.43 6.54 14.97
CA LEU A 139 13.33 7.35 15.80
C LEU A 139 14.68 6.63 15.92
N GLY A 140 15.76 7.30 15.52
CA GLY A 140 17.13 6.87 15.75
C GLY A 140 17.64 7.28 17.12
#